data_AF-A0A6A6Y4U4-F1
#
_entry.id   AF-A0A6A6Y4U4-F1
#
_cell.length_a   1.000
_cell.length_b   1.000
_cell.length_c   1.000
_cell.angle_alpha   90.00
_cell.angle_beta   90.00
_cell.angle_gamma   90.00
#
_symmetry.space_group_name_H-M   'P 1'
#
loop_
_entity.id
_entity.type
_entity.pdbx_description
1 polymer ?
#
loop_
_entity_poly.entity_id
_entity_poly.type
_entity_poly.pdbx_seq_one_letter_code
_entity_poly.pdbx_strand_id
1 'polypeptide(L)'
;MLHSTLASVALYSDLTTEGITFRIEALRHKQEAIKGINAKLNSHEGISDEVVGAVATIASFENLYGAYNAAQLHIDALKRMVMMRGGINAFAHNDGLVRGLV
;
A
#
# COMPACT_ATOMS: atom_id res chain seq x y z
N MET A 1 -0.76 -7.99 0.63
CA MET A 1 -1.59 -7.37 -0.44
C MET A 1 -3.09 -7.40 -0.19
N LEU A 2 -3.68 -8.53 0.22
CA LEU A 2 -5.14 -8.64 0.33
C LEU A 2 -5.78 -7.50 1.15
N HIS A 3 -5.27 -7.24 2.35
CA HIS A 3 -5.82 -6.20 3.21
C HIS A 3 -5.59 -4.76 2.71
N SER A 4 -4.52 -4.49 1.95
CA SER A 4 -4.34 -3.15 1.37
C SER A 4 -5.33 -2.89 0.23
N THR A 5 -5.63 -3.91 -0.58
CA THR A 5 -6.69 -3.82 -1.60
C THR A 5 -8.07 -3.65 -0.96
N LEU A 6 -8.41 -4.45 0.05
CA LEU A 6 -9.69 -4.34 0.76
C LEU A 6 -9.87 -2.99 1.45
N ALA A 7 -8.80 -2.42 2.03
CA ALA A 7 -8.83 -1.07 2.59
C ALA A 7 -9.18 -0.02 1.53
N SER A 8 -8.54 -0.09 0.36
CA SER A 8 -8.78 0.84 -0.75
C SER A 8 -10.19 0.74 -1.31
N VAL A 9 -10.72 -0.48 -1.45
CA VAL A 9 -12.11 -0.72 -1.89
C VAL A 9 -13.11 -0.17 -0.87
N ALA A 10 -12.91 -0.44 0.42
CA ALA A 10 -13.79 0.07 1.47
C ALA A 10 -13.76 1.61 1.55
N LEU A 11 -12.60 2.23 1.34
CA LEU A 11 -12.49 3.69 1.24
C LEU A 11 -13.27 4.24 0.04
N TYR A 12 -13.15 3.62 -1.13
CA TYR A 12 -13.93 4.03 -2.30
C TYR A 12 -15.45 3.94 -2.04
N SER A 13 -15.90 2.89 -1.34
CA SER A 13 -17.29 2.76 -0.93
C SER A 13 -17.72 3.84 0.07
N ASP A 14 -16.90 4.19 1.08
CA ASP A 14 -17.17 5.31 2.01
C ASP A 14 -17.28 6.66 1.28
N LEU A 15 -16.44 6.88 0.25
CA LEU A 15 -16.43 8.11 -0.53
C LEU A 15 -17.62 8.24 -1.50
N THR A 16 -18.15 7.12 -1.99
CA THR A 16 -19.26 7.10 -2.97
C THR A 16 -20.62 6.87 -2.32
N THR A 17 -20.65 6.25 -1.15
CA THR A 17 -21.84 5.84 -0.42
C THR A 17 -21.66 6.27 1.03
N GLU A 18 -22.32 7.33 1.49
CA GLU A 18 -22.16 7.91 2.83
C GLU A 18 -22.47 6.86 3.93
N GLY A 19 -21.46 6.09 4.36
CA GLY A 19 -21.65 4.90 5.19
C GLY A 19 -20.51 4.67 6.17
N ILE A 20 -20.76 5.04 7.45
CA ILE A 20 -19.79 4.91 8.57
C ILE A 20 -19.18 3.50 8.68
N THR A 21 -19.93 2.45 8.35
CA THR A 21 -19.45 1.06 8.37
C THR A 21 -18.25 0.85 7.44
N PHE A 22 -18.28 1.40 6.22
CA PHE A 22 -17.19 1.25 5.26
C PHE A 22 -15.91 1.93 5.73
N ARG A 23 -16.03 3.06 6.44
CA ARG A 23 -14.88 3.73 7.07
C ARG A 23 -14.19 2.88 8.13
N ILE A 24 -14.97 2.24 8.99
CA ILE A 24 -14.43 1.35 10.04
C ILE A 24 -13.71 0.16 9.40
N GLU A 25 -14.31 -0.43 8.37
CA GLU A 25 -13.70 -1.55 7.63
C GLU A 25 -12.43 -1.14 6.89
N ALA A 26 -12.43 0.03 6.25
CA ALA A 26 -11.28 0.62 5.59
C ALA A 26 -10.09 0.75 6.54
N LEU A 27 -10.32 1.32 7.73
CA LEU A 27 -9.28 1.50 8.75
C LEU A 27 -8.79 0.17 9.33
N ARG A 28 -9.70 -0.79 9.57
CA ARG A 28 -9.34 -2.13 10.04
C ARG A 28 -8.44 -2.85 9.02
N HIS A 29 -8.82 -2.83 7.75
CA HIS A 29 -8.04 -3.44 6.69
C HIS A 29 -6.69 -2.75 6.48
N LYS A 30 -6.63 -1.42 6.59
CA LYS A 30 -5.35 -0.68 6.61
C LYS A 30 -4.43 -1.17 7.73
N GLN A 31 -4.95 -1.32 8.95
CA GLN A 31 -4.16 -1.80 10.08
C GLN A 31 -3.59 -3.21 9.84
N GLU A 32 -4.42 -4.14 9.35
CA GLU A 32 -3.97 -5.50 9.03
C GLU A 32 -2.94 -5.52 7.89
N ALA A 33 -3.09 -4.64 6.90
CA ALA A 33 -2.10 -4.49 5.84
C ALA A 33 -0.74 -4.03 6.40
N ILE A 34 -0.72 -3.03 7.28
CA ILE A 34 0.50 -2.53 7.93
C ILE A 34 1.16 -3.63 8.78
N LYS A 35 0.37 -4.40 9.55
CA LYS A 35 0.89 -5.55 10.31
C LYS A 35 1.56 -6.58 9.40
N GLY A 36 0.90 -6.94 8.30
CA GLY A 36 1.44 -7.89 7.33
C GLY A 36 2.72 -7.40 6.64
N ILE A 37 2.77 -6.11 6.29
CA ILE A 37 3.97 -5.46 5.74
C ILE A 37 5.12 -5.56 6.76
N ASN A 38 4.87 -5.16 8.01
CA ASN A 38 5.91 -5.18 9.05
C ASN A 38 6.40 -6.61 9.34
N ALA A 39 5.51 -7.60 9.37
CA ALA A 39 5.89 -9.00 9.54
C ALA A 39 6.83 -9.48 8.44
N LYS A 40 6.58 -9.10 7.18
CA LYS A 40 7.44 -9.43 6.04
C LYS A 40 8.75 -8.65 6.04
N LEU A 41 8.74 -7.38 6.43
CA LEU A 41 9.98 -6.59 6.54
C LEU A 41 10.91 -7.12 7.64
N ASN A 42 10.34 -7.71 8.69
CA ASN A 42 11.10 -8.35 9.76
C ASN A 42 11.53 -9.79 9.42
N SER A 43 11.11 -10.35 8.29
CA SER A 43 11.58 -11.67 7.85
C SER A 43 12.93 -11.55 7.13
N HIS A 44 13.69 -12.64 7.08
CA HIS A 44 14.97 -12.69 6.36
C HIS A 44 14.80 -12.82 4.83
N GLU A 45 13.57 -12.77 4.31
CA GLU A 45 13.26 -12.99 2.89
C GLU A 45 13.46 -11.74 2.02
N GLY A 46 13.84 -10.61 2.64
CA GLY A 46 14.04 -9.35 1.95
C GLY A 46 12.73 -8.72 1.46
N ILE A 47 12.85 -7.71 0.59
CA ILE A 47 11.71 -6.90 0.14
C ILE A 47 11.12 -7.53 -1.11
N SER A 48 9.99 -8.22 -0.98
CA SER A 48 9.27 -8.83 -2.11
C SER A 48 8.38 -7.84 -2.86
N ASP A 49 8.02 -8.17 -4.11
CA ASP A 49 7.06 -7.40 -4.93
C ASP A 49 5.72 -7.21 -4.22
N GLU A 50 5.31 -8.20 -3.45
CA GLU A 50 4.10 -8.15 -2.63
C GLU A 50 4.18 -7.05 -1.55
N VAL A 51 5.35 -6.86 -0.94
CA VAL A 51 5.54 -5.80 0.06
C VAL A 51 5.53 -4.43 -0.62
N VAL A 52 6.25 -4.30 -1.75
CA VAL A 52 6.35 -3.05 -2.51
C VAL A 52 4.97 -2.55 -2.93
N GLY A 53 4.17 -3.39 -3.59
CA GLY A 53 2.85 -2.94 -4.02
C GLY A 53 1.85 -2.79 -2.86
N ALA A 54 2.04 -3.45 -1.71
CA ALA A 54 1.19 -3.25 -0.54
C ALA A 54 1.44 -1.85 0.05
N VAL A 55 2.70 -1.42 0.11
CA VAL A 55 3.07 -0.07 0.51
C VAL A 55 2.57 0.96 -0.50
N ALA A 56 2.70 0.70 -1.81
CA ALA A 56 2.14 1.58 -2.85
C ALA A 56 0.61 1.74 -2.69
N THR A 57 -0.10 0.65 -2.42
CA THR A 57 -1.55 0.67 -2.19
C THR A 57 -1.91 1.49 -0.94
N ILE A 58 -1.14 1.37 0.16
CA ILE A 58 -1.38 2.16 1.38
C ILE A 58 -1.05 3.65 1.16
N ALA A 59 -0.01 3.98 0.39
CA ALA A 59 0.27 5.36 0.02
C ALA A 59 -0.92 6.00 -0.73
N SER A 60 -1.47 5.27 -1.71
CA SER A 60 -2.66 5.71 -2.45
C SER A 60 -3.88 5.84 -1.53
N PHE A 61 -4.11 4.87 -0.66
CA PHE A 61 -5.18 4.94 0.34
C PHE A 61 -5.11 6.22 1.16
N GLU A 62 -3.94 6.54 1.72
CA GLU A 62 -3.76 7.71 2.59
C GLU A 62 -3.95 9.01 1.80
N ASN A 63 -3.51 9.04 0.54
CA ASN A 63 -3.71 10.17 -0.34
C ASN A 63 -5.20 10.40 -0.64
N LEU A 64 -5.95 9.33 -0.94
CA LEU A 64 -7.41 9.41 -1.15
C LEU A 64 -8.17 9.78 0.14
N TYR A 65 -7.70 9.32 1.30
CA TYR A 65 -8.28 9.65 2.60
C TYR A 65 -7.97 11.08 3.05
N GLY A 66 -7.07 11.79 2.35
CA GLY A 66 -6.63 13.15 2.70
C GLY A 66 -5.54 13.19 3.77
N ALA A 67 -4.96 12.05 4.14
CA ALA A 67 -3.86 11.94 5.10
C ALA A 67 -2.50 12.12 4.40
N TYR A 68 -2.28 13.28 3.78
CA TYR A 68 -1.13 13.53 2.89
C TYR A 68 0.24 13.32 3.54
N ASN A 69 0.40 13.69 4.82
CA ASN A 69 1.66 13.47 5.55
C ASN A 69 1.97 11.97 5.70
N ALA A 70 0.95 11.14 5.95
CA ALA A 70 1.11 9.69 6.03
C ALA A 70 1.37 9.10 4.64
N ALA A 71 0.67 9.58 3.61
CA ALA A 71 0.92 9.19 2.22
C ALA A 71 2.39 9.46 1.82
N GLN A 72 2.92 10.64 2.14
CA GLN A 72 4.30 11.01 1.83
C GLN A 72 5.31 10.08 2.54
N LEU A 73 5.06 9.74 3.81
CA LEU A 73 5.89 8.79 4.53
C LEU A 73 5.95 7.42 3.83
N HIS A 74 4.79 6.92 3.36
CA HIS A 74 4.73 5.67 2.60
C HIS A 74 5.40 5.78 1.23
N ILE A 75 5.29 6.90 0.54
CA ILE A 75 5.97 7.16 -0.75
C ILE A 75 7.48 7.17 -0.56
N ASP A 76 7.99 7.80 0.49
CA ASP A 76 9.43 7.84 0.75
C ASP A 76 9.98 6.47 1.13
N ALA A 77 9.22 5.68 1.90
CA ALA A 77 9.53 4.28 2.16
C ALA A 77 9.54 3.46 0.85
N LEU A 78 8.54 3.66 -0.01
CA LEU A 78 8.41 2.98 -1.30
C LEU A 78 9.61 3.26 -2.22
N LYS A 79 10.04 4.52 -2.32
CA LYS A 79 11.24 4.90 -3.08
C LYS A 79 12.48 4.15 -2.59
N ARG A 80 12.67 4.06 -1.26
CA ARG A 80 13.78 3.29 -0.68
C ARG A 80 13.69 1.81 -1.02
N MET A 81 12.50 1.21 -0.94
CA MET A 81 12.25 -0.18 -1.31
C MET A 81 12.60 -0.48 -2.77
N VAL A 82 12.16 0.39 -3.70
CA VAL A 82 12.48 0.27 -5.12
C VAL A 82 13.98 0.39 -5.37
N MET A 83 14.65 1.35 -4.74
CA MET A 83 16.10 1.53 -4.87
C MET A 83 16.89 0.35 -4.32
N MET A 84 16.50 -0.23 -3.18
CA MET A 84 17.14 -1.43 -2.62
C MET A 84 17.02 -2.65 -3.53
N ARG A 85 15.99 -2.71 -4.37
CA ARG A 85 15.79 -3.79 -5.35
C ARG A 85 16.52 -3.56 -6.68
N GLY A 86 17.24 -2.45 -6.85
CA GLY A 86 17.96 -2.12 -8.08
C GLY A 86 17.21 -1.16 -9.01
N GLY A 87 16.21 -0.44 -8.49
CA GLY A 87 15.42 0.52 -9.25
C GLY A 87 14.18 -0.09 -9.92
N ILE A 88 13.47 0.71 -10.71
CA ILE A 88 12.16 0.33 -11.27
C ILE A 88 12.24 -0.87 -12.22
N ASN A 89 13.36 -1.03 -12.95
CA ASN A 89 13.57 -2.12 -13.90
C ASN A 89 13.61 -3.50 -13.22
N ALA A 90 13.91 -3.57 -11.92
CA ALA A 90 13.86 -4.82 -11.16
C ALA A 90 12.45 -5.42 -11.08
N PHE A 91 11.42 -4.61 -11.34
CA PHE A 91 10.02 -4.99 -11.35
C PHE A 91 9.44 -5.14 -12.77
N ALA A 92 10.26 -5.04 -13.82
CA ALA A 92 9.80 -5.09 -15.21
C ALA A 92 9.09 -6.39 -15.61
N HIS A 93 9.25 -7.46 -14.82
CA HIS A 93 8.52 -8.72 -14.99
C HIS A 93 7.09 -8.68 -14.42
N ASN A 94 6.73 -7.58 -13.74
CA ASN A 94 5.47 -7.38 -13.05
C ASN A 94 4.85 -6.04 -13.51
N ASP A 95 4.32 -6.04 -14.72
CA ASP A 95 3.71 -4.87 -15.36
C ASP A 95 2.66 -4.18 -14.48
N GLY A 96 1.87 -4.96 -13.73
CA GLY A 96 0.85 -4.42 -12.83
C GLY A 96 1.46 -3.60 -11.71
N LEU A 97 2.55 -4.09 -11.11
CA LEU A 97 3.28 -3.36 -10.07
C LEU A 97 3.95 -2.10 -10.65
N VAL A 98 4.60 -2.20 -11.81
CA VAL A 98 5.26 -1.03 -12.43
C VAL A 98 4.25 0.09 -12.70
N ARG A 99 3.07 -0.23 -13.23
CA ARG A 99 1.98 0.74 -13.45
C ARG A 99 1.48 1.40 -12.15
N GLY A 100 1.57 0.71 -11.02
CA GLY A 100 1.21 1.26 -9.71
C GLY A 100 2.29 2.13 -9.06
N LEU A 101 3.50 2.17 -9.63
CA LEU A 101 4.65 2.92 -9.12
C LEU A 101 4.94 4.21 -9.89
N VAL A 102 4.42 4.35 -11.11
CA VAL A 102 4.57 5.51 -12.00
C VAL A 102 3.30 6.35 -12.06
#